data_AF-A0A813DQY7-F1
#
_entry.id   AF-A0A813DQY7-F1
#
_cell.length_a   1.000
_cell.length_b   1.000
_cell.length_c   1.000
_cell.angle_alpha   90.00
_cell.angle_beta   90.00
_cell.angle_gamma   90.00
#
_symmetry.space_group_name_H-M   'P 1'
#
loop_
_entity.id
_entity.type
_entity.pdbx_description
1 polymer ?
#
loop_
_entity_poly.entity_id
_entity_poly.type
_entity_poly.pdbx_seq_one_letter_code
_entity_poly.pdbx_strand_id
1 'polypeptide(L)'
;MHIVKYIKRFGVHPCHGGKLEVSELVPLHFHKNAQGQLHCPVTMKVLGNNTPVCANMSSGHVYSTETVLELNKKTKNWTDLMTGQPFKWADICIIQDPDNIEGREIAKFHFMQQGQQDEVIQEITNPESKIARENKREKIRPNAAIARIYEAKQELADAKAKEDAEATAAAEKADPEGTALAKKAAAERKERADQDAEAYKNRKLNDRYSGNEVSASFTSTSENLRTENTMRKLTEEEELQDLYDTVRKNKAKGYVRFITTGGMLNIELHTDIVPRTTDNFLRLCERNYYDNTIFHRLIKNFMLQGGDPTGTGKGGQSGFEGGRAFKDEYDSRLMHQGPGVVSMANNGKNTNRSQFFVSLKSCQHLDMKHSVFGRVVGGLQLLEVLNGWETDSKDKPTKEIRLIRTEVFKNPFKEALAEAAKPKDEKVIDPVATWFSNRRDPMVEHKNRTSGTVGKYLEEALPLMPGEKRKAKDLPAEEVEYANVTQKSKKVRTSFDFSKW
;
A
#
# COMPACT_ATOMS: atom_id res chain seq x y z
N MET A 1 -8.26 44.03 -2.32
CA MET A 1 -7.67 45.38 -2.19
C MET A 1 -7.93 46.16 -3.48
N HIS A 2 -8.66 47.27 -3.45
CA HIS A 2 -8.82 48.12 -4.63
C HIS A 2 -7.66 49.13 -4.67
N ILE A 3 -6.66 48.89 -5.52
CA ILE A 3 -5.43 49.71 -5.61
C ILE A 3 -5.73 51.20 -5.83
N VAL A 4 -6.76 51.51 -6.61
CA VAL A 4 -7.22 52.90 -6.85
C VAL A 4 -7.67 53.59 -5.57
N LYS A 5 -8.38 52.90 -4.67
CA LYS A 5 -8.81 53.48 -3.39
C LYS A 5 -7.62 53.70 -2.45
N TYR A 6 -6.67 52.76 -2.44
CA TYR A 6 -5.44 52.86 -1.64
C TYR A 6 -4.60 54.07 -2.04
N ILE A 7 -4.36 54.26 -3.35
CA ILE A 7 -3.56 55.38 -3.86
C ILE A 7 -4.25 56.71 -3.61
N LYS A 8 -5.58 56.81 -3.78
CA LYS A 8 -6.32 58.04 -3.46
C LYS A 8 -6.19 58.49 -2.01
N ARG A 9 -5.99 57.54 -1.08
CA ARG A 9 -5.89 57.80 0.36
C ARG A 9 -4.47 58.08 0.80
N PHE A 10 -3.51 57.26 0.36
CA PHE A 10 -2.14 57.31 0.88
C PHE A 10 -1.14 57.93 -0.11
N GLY A 11 -1.47 58.05 -1.39
CA GLY A 11 -0.59 58.64 -2.42
C GLY A 11 0.74 57.89 -2.63
N VAL A 12 0.85 56.67 -2.12
CA VAL A 12 2.08 55.86 -2.13
C VAL A 12 1.86 54.47 -2.72
N HIS A 13 2.93 53.87 -3.23
CA HIS A 13 2.96 52.53 -3.77
C HIS A 13 2.94 51.48 -2.65
N PRO A 14 2.08 50.45 -2.72
CA PRO A 14 1.89 49.49 -1.63
C PRO A 14 3.15 48.65 -1.31
N CYS A 15 3.93 48.25 -2.32
CA CYS A 15 5.09 47.39 -2.10
C CYS A 15 6.31 48.13 -1.53
N HIS A 16 6.70 49.27 -2.11
CA HIS A 16 7.96 49.97 -1.80
C HIS A 16 7.79 51.38 -1.18
N GLY A 17 6.56 51.89 -1.02
CA GLY A 17 6.30 53.17 -0.35
C GLY A 17 6.66 54.44 -1.14
N GLY A 18 7.04 54.33 -2.41
CA GLY A 18 7.31 55.49 -3.28
C GLY A 18 6.04 56.24 -3.67
N LYS A 19 6.13 57.51 -4.08
CA LYS A 19 4.96 58.28 -4.55
C LYS A 19 4.37 57.65 -5.82
N LEU A 20 3.05 57.50 -5.88
CA LEU A 20 2.34 56.92 -7.03
C LEU A 20 1.01 57.65 -7.23
N GLU A 21 0.70 58.03 -8.48
CA GLU A 21 -0.58 58.66 -8.84
C GLU A 21 -1.50 57.70 -9.59
N VAL A 22 -2.82 57.95 -9.57
CA VAL A 22 -3.81 57.07 -10.24
C VAL A 22 -3.66 57.10 -11.77
N SER A 23 -3.19 58.22 -12.32
CA SER A 23 -2.89 58.40 -13.75
C SER A 23 -1.76 57.49 -14.26
N GLU A 24 -0.89 57.02 -13.37
CA GLU A 24 0.26 56.16 -13.70
C GLU A 24 -0.11 54.67 -13.73
N LEU A 25 -1.34 54.31 -13.37
CA LEU A 25 -1.81 52.93 -13.39
C LEU A 25 -2.19 52.49 -14.80
N VAL A 26 -1.65 51.34 -15.22
CA VAL A 26 -2.02 50.68 -16.47
C VAL A 26 -3.17 49.69 -16.22
N PRO A 27 -4.29 49.78 -16.95
CA PRO A 27 -5.37 48.78 -16.87
C PRO A 27 -4.92 47.47 -17.51
N LEU A 28 -5.06 46.35 -16.78
CA LEU A 28 -4.69 45.03 -17.28
C LEU A 28 -5.90 44.25 -17.80
N HIS A 29 -5.76 43.68 -19.00
CA HIS A 29 -6.77 42.88 -19.68
C HIS A 29 -6.43 41.39 -19.61
N PHE A 30 -7.17 40.67 -18.76
CA PHE A 30 -7.06 39.22 -18.59
C PHE A 30 -8.08 38.48 -19.46
N HIS A 31 -7.64 37.44 -20.17
CA HIS A 31 -8.50 36.60 -21.01
C HIS A 31 -8.96 35.34 -20.26
N LYS A 32 -10.24 34.99 -20.39
CA LYS A 32 -10.85 33.81 -19.76
C LYS A 32 -11.32 32.80 -20.79
N ASN A 33 -11.06 31.52 -20.53
CA ASN A 33 -11.54 30.45 -21.40
C ASN A 33 -13.04 30.19 -21.16
N ALA A 34 -13.65 29.29 -21.94
CA ALA A 34 -15.06 28.92 -21.79
C ALA A 34 -15.41 28.35 -20.41
N GLN A 35 -14.41 27.84 -19.67
CA GLN A 35 -14.53 27.31 -18.31
C GLN A 35 -14.31 28.40 -17.22
N GLY A 36 -14.09 29.66 -17.62
CA GLY A 36 -13.89 30.79 -16.72
C GLY A 36 -12.47 30.93 -16.14
N GLN A 37 -11.52 30.08 -16.53
CA GLN A 37 -10.13 30.11 -16.09
C GLN A 37 -9.31 31.13 -16.91
N LEU A 38 -8.35 31.79 -16.26
CA LEU A 38 -7.43 32.71 -16.92
C LEU A 38 -6.50 31.94 -17.87
N HIS A 39 -6.35 32.43 -19.09
CA HIS A 39 -5.45 31.81 -20.08
C HIS A 39 -4.70 32.87 -20.88
N CYS A 40 -3.55 32.50 -21.43
CA CYS A 40 -2.86 33.32 -22.40
C CYS A 40 -3.66 33.33 -23.73
N PRO A 41 -3.99 34.51 -24.29
CA PRO A 41 -4.87 34.60 -25.47
C PRO A 41 -4.26 34.03 -26.76
N VAL A 42 -2.93 33.87 -26.82
CA VAL A 42 -2.21 33.38 -28.01
C VAL A 42 -1.99 31.87 -27.93
N THR A 43 -1.45 31.38 -26.81
CA THR A 43 -1.09 29.96 -26.64
C THR A 43 -2.22 29.12 -26.03
N MET A 44 -3.31 29.73 -25.59
CA MET A 44 -4.43 29.09 -24.89
C MET A 44 -4.05 28.35 -23.60
N LYS A 45 -2.81 28.50 -23.13
CA LYS A 45 -2.29 27.91 -21.89
C LYS A 45 -2.95 28.57 -20.68
N VAL A 46 -3.47 27.76 -19.77
CA VAL A 46 -4.07 28.23 -18.52
C VAL A 46 -2.98 28.85 -17.63
N LEU A 47 -3.24 30.04 -17.10
CA LEU A 47 -2.35 30.77 -16.20
C LEU A 47 -2.64 30.32 -14.77
N GLY A 48 -1.78 29.46 -14.22
CA GLY A 48 -1.89 28.94 -12.86
C GLY A 48 -0.93 29.62 -11.88
N ASN A 49 -0.92 29.15 -10.63
CA ASN A 49 -0.10 29.71 -9.54
C ASN A 49 1.43 29.58 -9.76
N ASN A 50 1.86 28.70 -10.66
CA ASN A 50 3.27 28.46 -10.97
C ASN A 50 3.64 28.83 -12.40
N THR A 51 2.71 29.39 -13.18
CA THR A 51 3.00 29.81 -14.56
C THR A 51 3.64 31.19 -14.53
N PRO A 52 4.76 31.43 -15.23
CA PRO A 52 5.32 32.77 -15.35
C PRO A 52 4.41 33.64 -16.24
N VAL A 53 4.02 34.81 -15.73
CA VAL A 53 3.06 35.71 -16.37
C VAL A 53 3.67 37.11 -16.52
N CYS A 54 3.50 37.71 -17.69
CA CYS A 54 3.89 39.09 -17.96
C CYS A 54 2.76 39.87 -18.65
N ALA A 55 2.77 41.19 -18.48
CA ALA A 55 1.90 42.10 -19.20
C ALA A 55 2.70 43.08 -20.05
N ASN A 56 2.14 43.43 -21.20
CA ASN A 56 2.61 44.55 -21.99
C ASN A 56 2.01 45.84 -21.41
N MET A 57 2.84 46.77 -20.94
CA MET A 57 2.37 48.03 -20.37
C MET A 57 1.77 48.96 -21.43
N SER A 58 2.17 48.86 -22.70
CA SER A 58 1.64 49.71 -23.76
C SER A 58 0.20 49.36 -24.13
N SER A 59 -0.15 48.07 -24.15
CA SER A 59 -1.48 47.59 -24.54
C SER A 59 -2.33 47.07 -23.38
N GLY A 60 -1.73 46.79 -22.22
CA GLY A 60 -2.40 46.23 -21.05
C GLY A 60 -2.73 44.73 -21.14
N HIS A 61 -2.43 44.06 -22.25
CA HIS A 61 -2.72 42.63 -22.40
C HIS A 61 -1.74 41.74 -21.63
N VAL A 62 -2.29 40.68 -21.03
CA VAL A 62 -1.55 39.72 -20.20
C VAL A 62 -1.27 38.44 -20.98
N TYR A 63 -0.01 38.01 -20.96
CA TYR A 63 0.50 36.84 -21.66
C TYR A 63 1.26 35.90 -20.72
N SER A 64 1.47 34.64 -21.13
CA SER A 64 2.52 33.84 -20.49
C SER A 64 3.89 34.37 -20.90
N THR A 65 4.83 34.40 -19.96
CA THR A 65 6.19 34.92 -20.23
C THR A 65 6.89 34.11 -21.32
N GLU A 66 6.62 32.80 -21.38
CA GLU A 66 7.05 31.92 -22.47
C GLU A 66 6.62 32.48 -23.84
N THR A 67 5.34 32.87 -24.00
CA THR A 67 4.81 33.37 -25.27
C THR A 67 5.56 34.61 -25.76
N VAL A 68 5.80 35.58 -24.87
CA VAL A 68 6.49 36.83 -25.23
C VAL A 68 7.98 36.57 -25.53
N LEU A 69 8.62 35.68 -24.77
CA LEU A 69 10.00 35.29 -25.04
C LEU A 69 10.14 34.62 -26.41
N GLU A 70 9.20 33.76 -26.78
CA GLU A 70 9.28 33.00 -28.04
C GLU A 70 8.85 33.81 -29.25
N LEU A 71 7.70 34.49 -29.18
CA LEU A 71 7.09 35.12 -30.33
C LEU A 71 7.54 36.57 -30.56
N ASN A 72 8.04 37.25 -29.53
CA ASN A 72 8.55 38.62 -29.64
C ASN A 72 10.08 38.67 -29.52
N LYS A 73 10.65 38.12 -28.44
CA LYS A 73 12.08 38.26 -28.16
C LYS A 73 12.96 37.42 -29.08
N LYS A 74 12.66 36.14 -29.29
CA LYS A 74 13.46 35.27 -30.19
C LYS A 74 13.38 35.73 -31.64
N THR A 75 12.19 36.14 -32.10
CA THR A 75 11.92 36.59 -33.49
C THR A 75 12.29 38.05 -33.75
N LYS A 76 12.62 38.83 -32.70
CA LYS A 76 12.81 40.29 -32.74
C LYS A 76 11.57 41.04 -33.26
N ASN A 77 10.38 40.47 -33.10
CA ASN A 77 9.12 41.13 -33.44
C ASN A 77 8.60 41.93 -32.24
N TRP A 78 8.77 43.24 -32.27
CA TRP A 78 8.40 44.15 -31.18
C TRP A 78 7.01 44.77 -31.37
N THR A 79 6.04 43.93 -31.71
CA THR A 79 4.63 44.30 -31.87
C THR A 79 3.76 43.44 -30.99
N ASP A 80 2.74 44.04 -30.39
CA ASP A 80 1.84 43.35 -29.48
C ASP A 80 1.07 42.25 -30.22
N LEU A 81 0.97 41.07 -29.62
CA LEU A 81 0.49 39.86 -30.31
C LEU A 81 -1.02 39.88 -30.57
N MET A 82 -1.78 40.69 -29.81
CA MET A 82 -3.23 40.83 -30.00
C MET A 82 -3.61 42.09 -30.77
N THR A 83 -2.95 43.22 -30.48
CA THR A 83 -3.35 44.54 -31.01
C THR A 83 -2.45 45.04 -32.14
N GLY A 84 -1.26 44.46 -32.33
CA GLY A 84 -0.27 44.91 -33.31
C GLY A 84 0.44 46.22 -32.92
N GLN A 85 0.22 46.77 -31.73
CA GLN A 85 0.86 48.00 -31.28
C GLN A 85 2.37 47.79 -31.06
N PRO A 86 3.24 48.67 -31.60
CA PRO A 86 4.67 48.56 -31.36
C PRO A 86 5.00 48.88 -29.89
N PHE A 87 5.87 48.07 -29.28
CA PHE A 87 6.32 48.27 -27.89
C PHE A 87 7.82 47.96 -27.74
N LYS A 88 8.46 48.37 -26.64
CA LYS A 88 9.86 48.05 -26.35
C LYS A 88 9.95 47.00 -25.26
N TRP A 89 11.06 46.26 -25.19
CA TRP A 89 11.26 45.26 -24.13
C TRP A 89 11.14 45.84 -22.70
N ALA A 90 11.48 47.12 -22.50
CA ALA A 90 11.32 47.81 -21.23
C ALA A 90 9.83 47.97 -20.80
N ASP A 91 8.90 47.88 -21.74
CA ASP A 91 7.46 47.99 -21.49
C ASP A 91 6.84 46.66 -21.04
N ILE A 92 7.62 45.56 -20.97
CA ILE A 92 7.15 44.27 -20.47
C ILE A 92 7.32 44.21 -18.95
N CYS A 93 6.20 44.10 -18.25
CA CYS A 93 6.16 43.91 -16.80
C CYS A 93 5.97 42.43 -16.45
N ILE A 94 6.88 41.84 -15.68
CA ILE A 94 6.69 40.49 -15.14
C ILE A 94 5.78 40.61 -13.91
N ILE A 95 4.58 40.01 -14.00
CA ILE A 95 3.58 40.03 -12.93
C ILE A 95 3.84 38.89 -11.95
N GLN A 96 4.19 37.72 -12.49
CA GLN A 96 4.34 36.50 -11.72
C GLN A 96 5.61 35.79 -12.16
N ASP A 97 6.54 35.65 -11.22
CA ASP A 97 7.79 34.93 -11.42
C ASP A 97 7.84 33.77 -10.41
N PRO A 98 7.70 32.50 -10.86
CA PRO A 98 7.72 31.33 -9.99
C PRO A 98 9.11 31.04 -9.40
N ASP A 99 10.18 31.66 -9.91
CA ASP A 99 11.54 31.45 -9.43
C ASP A 99 11.94 32.51 -8.39
N ASN A 100 11.29 33.68 -8.40
CA ASN A 100 11.52 34.73 -7.41
C ASN A 100 10.65 34.50 -6.15
N ILE A 101 11.31 34.06 -5.07
CA ILE A 101 10.68 33.80 -3.77
C ILE A 101 10.56 35.10 -2.96
N GLU A 102 11.55 36.00 -3.05
CA GLU A 102 11.61 37.24 -2.29
C GLU A 102 10.46 38.20 -2.65
N GLY A 103 10.07 38.24 -3.94
CA GLY A 103 8.95 39.03 -4.42
C GLY A 103 7.57 38.57 -3.92
N ARG A 104 7.47 37.38 -3.31
CA ARG A 104 6.22 36.81 -2.76
C ARG A 104 6.04 37.03 -1.26
N GLU A 105 7.05 37.54 -0.55
CA GLU A 105 6.94 37.80 0.88
C GLU A 105 6.15 39.07 1.18
N ILE A 106 4.83 38.91 1.34
CA ILE A 106 3.87 39.98 1.63
C ILE A 106 4.25 40.76 2.92
N ALA A 107 4.96 40.12 3.85
CA ALA A 107 5.46 40.72 5.09
C ALA A 107 6.39 41.93 4.86
N LYS A 108 7.12 41.94 3.74
CA LYS A 108 8.06 43.02 3.40
C LYS A 108 7.38 44.23 2.74
N PHE A 109 6.11 44.14 2.38
CA PHE A 109 5.42 45.22 1.70
C PHE A 109 5.12 46.38 2.65
N HIS A 110 5.36 47.61 2.18
CA HIS A 110 5.17 48.83 2.96
C HIS A 110 3.77 48.92 3.60
N PHE A 111 2.71 48.53 2.88
CA PHE A 111 1.35 48.56 3.42
C PHE A 111 1.10 47.55 4.56
N MET A 112 1.87 46.45 4.61
CA MET A 112 1.82 45.46 5.69
C MET A 112 2.60 45.96 6.91
N GLN A 113 3.79 46.53 6.70
CA GLN A 113 4.62 47.10 7.77
C GLN A 113 3.95 48.28 8.48
N GLN A 114 3.13 49.05 7.77
CA GLN A 114 2.42 50.21 8.30
C GLN A 114 1.04 49.88 8.90
N GLY A 115 0.62 48.61 8.95
CA GLY A 115 -0.67 48.22 9.53
C GLY A 115 -1.91 48.78 8.80
N GLN A 116 -1.76 49.27 7.57
CA GLN A 116 -2.82 49.98 6.82
C GLN A 116 -3.90 49.05 6.24
N GLN A 117 -3.85 47.75 6.52
CA GLN A 117 -4.77 46.75 6.00
C GLN A 117 -6.14 46.84 6.65
N ASP A 118 -6.17 47.02 7.97
CA ASP A 118 -7.41 46.99 8.74
C ASP A 118 -8.29 48.20 8.42
N GLU A 119 -7.70 49.37 8.22
CA GLU A 119 -8.44 50.59 7.90
C GLU A 119 -9.11 50.56 6.52
N VAL A 120 -8.48 49.94 5.52
CA VAL A 120 -9.02 49.85 4.15
C VAL A 120 -10.00 48.68 4.02
N ILE A 121 -9.81 47.61 4.78
CA ILE A 121 -10.71 46.44 4.77
C ILE A 121 -12.00 46.74 5.55
N GLN A 122 -11.95 47.47 6.66
CA GLN A 122 -13.13 47.80 7.46
C GLN A 122 -14.15 48.68 6.71
N GLU A 123 -13.72 49.63 5.89
CA GLU A 123 -14.62 50.46 5.06
C GLU A 123 -15.26 49.69 3.88
N ILE A 124 -14.64 48.60 3.42
CA ILE A 124 -15.22 47.75 2.36
C ILE A 124 -16.26 46.78 2.95
N THR A 125 -16.27 46.59 4.27
CA THR A 125 -16.94 45.44 4.93
C THR A 125 -18.07 45.83 5.90
N ASN A 126 -18.81 46.93 5.67
CA ASN A 126 -20.18 47.07 6.22
C ASN A 126 -21.00 48.17 5.51
N PRO A 127 -22.35 48.04 5.31
CA PRO A 127 -23.25 46.96 5.70
C PRO A 127 -24.31 46.61 4.62
N GLU A 128 -23.98 45.99 3.49
CA GLU A 128 -25.03 45.45 2.57
C GLU A 128 -24.73 44.06 1.99
N SER A 129 -23.54 43.51 2.20
CA SER A 129 -23.12 42.26 1.53
C SER A 129 -23.09 41.01 2.41
N LYS A 130 -23.55 41.06 3.68
CA LYS A 130 -23.68 39.83 4.50
C LYS A 130 -24.83 38.93 4.03
N ILE A 131 -25.86 39.47 3.41
CA ILE A 131 -27.04 38.69 2.93
C ILE A 131 -26.75 37.95 1.61
N ALA A 132 -25.71 38.35 0.85
CA ALA A 132 -25.44 37.79 -0.49
C ALA A 132 -24.31 36.74 -0.54
N ARG A 133 -23.47 36.63 0.50
CA ARG A 133 -22.31 35.71 0.50
C ARG A 133 -22.61 34.31 1.02
N GLU A 134 -23.67 34.13 1.80
CA GLU A 134 -24.13 32.80 2.21
C GLU A 134 -24.82 32.04 1.07
N ASN A 135 -25.50 32.74 0.15
CA ASN A 135 -26.35 32.12 -0.88
C ASN A 135 -25.65 31.79 -2.21
N LYS A 136 -24.31 31.86 -2.31
CA LYS A 136 -23.59 31.65 -3.58
C LYS A 136 -22.62 30.46 -3.59
N ARG A 137 -22.72 29.55 -2.61
CA ARG A 137 -22.03 28.26 -2.61
C ARG A 137 -22.90 27.07 -3.05
N GLU A 138 -24.18 27.30 -3.32
CA GLU A 138 -25.04 26.27 -3.91
C GLU A 138 -25.14 26.44 -5.43
N LYS A 139 -24.97 25.31 -6.12
CA LYS A 139 -25.35 25.03 -7.52
C LYS A 139 -24.32 25.36 -8.61
N ILE A 140 -23.24 24.56 -8.63
CA ILE A 140 -22.92 23.89 -9.89
C ILE A 140 -24.02 22.85 -10.06
N ARG A 141 -24.96 23.07 -11.00
CA ARG A 141 -26.10 22.18 -11.22
C ARG A 141 -25.62 20.93 -11.98
N PRO A 142 -25.55 19.73 -11.39
CA PRO A 142 -25.77 18.53 -12.18
C PRO A 142 -27.21 18.62 -12.73
N ASN A 143 -27.44 18.17 -13.96
CA ASN A 143 -28.73 18.22 -14.65
C ASN A 143 -29.91 18.00 -13.69
N ALA A 144 -30.92 18.88 -13.69
CA ALA A 144 -32.04 18.86 -12.74
C ALA A 144 -32.79 17.52 -12.67
N ALA A 145 -32.65 16.67 -13.69
CA ALA A 145 -33.15 15.30 -13.72
C ALA A 145 -32.43 14.38 -12.72
N ILE A 146 -31.12 14.52 -12.52
CA ILE A 146 -30.31 13.65 -11.64
C ILE A 146 -30.67 13.92 -10.17
N ALA A 147 -30.87 15.18 -9.79
CA ALA A 147 -31.29 15.55 -8.43
C ALA A 147 -32.65 14.95 -8.06
N ARG A 148 -33.64 15.03 -8.96
CA ARG A 148 -34.97 14.43 -8.76
C ARG A 148 -34.93 12.90 -8.65
N ILE A 149 -34.08 12.24 -9.44
CA ILE A 149 -33.90 10.78 -9.37
C ILE A 149 -33.28 10.39 -8.02
N TYR A 150 -32.36 11.20 -7.50
CA TYR A 150 -31.73 10.95 -6.21
C TYR A 150 -32.71 11.15 -5.04
N GLU A 151 -33.47 12.25 -5.06
CA GLU A 151 -34.54 12.52 -4.09
C GLU A 151 -35.60 11.41 -4.09
N ALA A 152 -36.10 11.01 -5.27
CA ALA A 152 -37.08 9.93 -5.38
C ALA A 152 -36.53 8.57 -4.89
N LYS A 153 -35.23 8.29 -5.09
CA LYS A 153 -34.58 7.10 -4.53
C LYS A 153 -34.45 7.14 -3.02
N GLN A 154 -34.18 8.31 -2.44
CA GLN A 154 -34.12 8.48 -0.99
C GLN A 154 -35.51 8.32 -0.36
N GLU A 155 -36.55 8.90 -0.93
CA GLU A 155 -37.92 8.74 -0.48
C GLU A 155 -38.39 7.28 -0.53
N LEU A 156 -38.04 6.55 -1.60
CA LEU A 156 -38.30 5.11 -1.71
C LEU A 156 -37.54 4.29 -0.66
N ALA A 157 -36.28 4.67 -0.36
CA ALA A 157 -35.49 4.01 0.67
C ALA A 157 -36.07 4.25 2.08
N ASP A 158 -36.49 5.48 2.37
CA ASP A 158 -37.11 5.85 3.65
C ASP A 158 -38.49 5.20 3.82
N ALA A 159 -39.28 5.11 2.76
CA ALA A 159 -40.55 4.39 2.76
C ALA A 159 -40.35 2.90 3.06
N LYS A 160 -39.38 2.26 2.39
CA LYS A 160 -39.04 0.86 2.63
C LYS A 160 -38.51 0.60 4.04
N ALA A 161 -37.68 1.52 4.56
CA ALA A 161 -37.18 1.43 5.94
C ALA A 161 -38.30 1.54 6.99
N LYS A 162 -39.33 2.36 6.72
CA LYS A 162 -40.53 2.43 7.58
C LYS A 162 -41.36 1.15 7.50
N GLU A 163 -41.57 0.59 6.31
CA GLU A 163 -42.26 -0.70 6.14
C GLU A 163 -41.53 -1.84 6.85
N ASP A 164 -40.20 -1.91 6.72
CA ASP A 164 -39.37 -2.91 7.40
C ASP A 164 -39.41 -2.73 8.94
N ALA A 165 -39.44 -1.48 9.43
CA ALA A 165 -39.58 -1.15 10.86
C ALA A 165 -40.97 -1.53 11.42
N GLU A 166 -42.04 -1.31 10.64
CA GLU A 166 -43.39 -1.70 11.02
C GLU A 166 -43.57 -3.23 11.00
N ALA A 167 -43.00 -3.92 10.02
CA ALA A 167 -42.99 -5.38 9.93
C ALA A 167 -42.22 -6.02 11.10
N THR A 168 -41.08 -5.45 11.49
CA THR A 168 -40.30 -5.92 12.65
C THR A 168 -41.02 -5.64 13.97
N ALA A 169 -41.71 -4.52 14.12
CA ALA A 169 -42.54 -4.22 15.29
C ALA A 169 -43.78 -5.13 15.39
N ALA A 170 -44.38 -5.53 14.26
CA ALA A 170 -45.47 -6.50 14.22
C ALA A 170 -45.00 -7.92 14.60
N ALA A 171 -43.82 -8.34 14.16
CA ALA A 171 -43.22 -9.63 14.51
C ALA A 171 -42.86 -9.70 16.01
N GLU A 172 -42.37 -8.61 16.60
CA GLU A 172 -42.01 -8.52 18.02
C GLU A 172 -43.22 -8.64 18.96
N LYS A 173 -44.42 -8.26 18.49
CA LYS A 173 -45.69 -8.46 19.21
C LYS A 173 -46.20 -9.91 19.15
N ALA A 174 -45.77 -10.71 18.17
CA ALA A 174 -46.25 -12.07 17.95
C ALA A 174 -45.42 -13.15 18.67
N ASP A 175 -44.10 -13.00 18.76
CA ASP A 175 -43.19 -13.89 19.49
C ASP A 175 -41.98 -13.12 20.05
N PRO A 176 -42.02 -12.69 21.33
CA PRO A 176 -40.98 -11.83 21.92
C PRO A 176 -39.65 -12.57 22.18
N GLU A 177 -39.67 -13.87 22.48
CA GLU A 177 -38.43 -14.64 22.73
C GLU A 177 -37.74 -15.01 21.42
N GLY A 178 -38.49 -15.46 20.41
CA GLY A 178 -37.97 -15.77 19.08
C GLY A 178 -37.41 -14.53 18.36
N THR A 179 -38.07 -13.38 18.50
CA THR A 179 -37.59 -12.11 17.93
C THR A 179 -36.38 -11.52 18.66
N ALA A 180 -36.26 -11.69 19.98
CA ALA A 180 -35.06 -11.30 20.73
C ALA A 180 -33.82 -12.11 20.30
N LEU A 181 -33.97 -13.44 20.13
CA LEU A 181 -32.89 -14.30 19.63
C LEU A 181 -32.52 -13.94 18.18
N ALA A 182 -33.51 -13.67 17.33
CA ALA A 182 -33.28 -13.25 15.94
C ALA A 182 -32.60 -11.87 15.85
N LYS A 183 -32.99 -10.91 16.69
CA LYS A 183 -32.33 -9.59 16.79
C LYS A 183 -30.89 -9.72 17.26
N LYS A 184 -30.61 -10.58 18.24
CA LYS A 184 -29.25 -10.87 18.69
C LYS A 184 -28.41 -11.50 17.58
N ALA A 185 -28.93 -12.50 16.88
CA ALA A 185 -28.25 -13.13 15.75
C ALA A 185 -28.04 -12.15 14.57
N ALA A 186 -28.99 -11.23 14.32
CA ALA A 186 -28.86 -10.18 13.31
C ALA A 186 -27.82 -9.12 13.70
N ALA A 187 -27.76 -8.73 14.97
CA ALA A 187 -26.74 -7.83 15.50
C ALA A 187 -25.34 -8.45 15.40
N GLU A 188 -25.17 -9.71 15.81
CA GLU A 188 -23.89 -10.44 15.67
C GLU A 188 -23.47 -10.61 14.21
N ARG A 189 -24.42 -10.82 13.28
CA ARG A 189 -24.15 -10.86 11.84
C ARG A 189 -23.74 -9.50 11.29
N LYS A 190 -24.39 -8.42 11.74
CA LYS A 190 -24.07 -7.05 11.35
C LYS A 190 -22.68 -6.67 11.85
N GLU A 191 -22.37 -6.96 13.11
CA GLU A 191 -21.06 -6.71 13.70
C GLU A 191 -19.96 -7.48 12.97
N ARG A 192 -20.19 -8.75 12.64
CA ARG A 192 -19.25 -9.53 11.81
C ARG A 192 -19.09 -8.94 10.41
N ALA A 193 -20.18 -8.53 9.78
CA ALA A 193 -20.14 -7.89 8.46
C ALA A 193 -19.39 -6.54 8.48
N ASP A 194 -19.55 -5.75 9.54
CA ASP A 194 -18.83 -4.49 9.75
C ASP A 194 -17.33 -4.75 9.95
N GLN A 195 -16.97 -5.77 10.75
CA GLN A 195 -15.59 -6.24 10.93
C GLN A 195 -14.97 -6.73 9.61
N ASP A 196 -15.70 -7.53 8.83
CA ASP A 196 -15.25 -8.05 7.54
C ASP A 196 -15.08 -6.90 6.51
N ALA A 197 -15.98 -5.90 6.54
CA ALA A 197 -15.89 -4.72 5.70
C ALA A 197 -14.68 -3.84 6.06
N GLU A 198 -14.37 -3.69 7.34
CA GLU A 198 -13.17 -2.97 7.82
C GLU A 198 -11.90 -3.73 7.48
N ALA A 199 -11.87 -5.05 7.69
CA ALA A 199 -10.78 -5.91 7.25
C ALA A 199 -10.53 -5.81 5.74
N TYR A 200 -11.60 -5.80 4.93
CA TYR A 200 -11.49 -5.59 3.48
C TYR A 200 -10.96 -4.20 3.10
N LYS A 201 -11.30 -3.15 3.84
CA LYS A 201 -10.73 -1.81 3.62
C LYS A 201 -9.22 -1.79 3.85
N ASN A 202 -8.75 -2.54 4.84
CA ASN A 202 -7.34 -2.58 5.26
C ASN A 202 -6.50 -3.66 4.57
N ARG A 203 -7.04 -4.40 3.58
CA ARG A 203 -6.25 -5.39 2.82
C ARG A 203 -5.18 -4.73 1.98
N LYS A 204 -4.08 -5.46 1.79
CA LYS A 204 -2.99 -5.04 0.92
C LYS A 204 -3.48 -4.93 -0.52
N LEU A 205 -2.93 -3.97 -1.26
CA LEU A 205 -3.14 -3.87 -2.70
C LEU A 205 -2.28 -4.91 -3.41
N ASN A 206 -2.79 -5.42 -4.52
CA ASN A 206 -2.07 -6.33 -5.41
C ASN A 206 -1.09 -5.53 -6.27
N ASP A 207 0.10 -6.06 -6.51
CA ASP A 207 1.13 -5.36 -7.31
C ASP A 207 0.94 -5.52 -8.83
N ARG A 208 0.18 -6.53 -9.28
CA ARG A 208 0.10 -6.91 -10.70
C ARG A 208 -1.22 -6.55 -11.37
N TYR A 209 -2.32 -6.59 -10.62
CA TYR A 209 -3.67 -6.46 -11.19
C TYR A 209 -4.33 -5.16 -10.77
N SER A 210 -4.76 -4.36 -11.75
CA SER A 210 -5.59 -3.18 -11.51
C SER A 210 -6.99 -3.55 -11.05
N GLY A 211 -7.57 -2.72 -10.18
CA GLY A 211 -9.00 -2.74 -9.90
C GLY A 211 -9.70 -2.16 -11.12
N ASN A 212 -10.44 -2.98 -11.85
CA ASN A 212 -11.11 -2.60 -13.10
C ASN A 212 -12.23 -1.56 -12.93
N GLU A 213 -12.21 -0.77 -11.85
CA GLU A 213 -13.22 0.21 -11.47
C GLU A 213 -13.29 1.37 -12.46
N VAL A 214 -12.15 1.83 -13.00
CA VAL A 214 -12.13 2.86 -14.06
C VAL A 214 -12.87 2.35 -15.30
N SER A 215 -12.53 1.14 -15.77
CA SER A 215 -13.18 0.49 -16.90
C SER A 215 -14.67 0.19 -16.65
N ALA A 216 -15.02 -0.18 -15.41
CA ALA A 216 -16.40 -0.41 -15.02
C ALA A 216 -17.20 0.90 -15.03
N SER A 217 -16.63 2.00 -14.53
CA SER A 217 -17.27 3.32 -14.58
C SER A 217 -17.41 3.89 -15.98
N PHE A 218 -16.53 3.49 -16.91
CA PHE A 218 -16.61 3.87 -18.31
C PHE A 218 -17.73 3.12 -19.06
N THR A 219 -17.96 1.86 -18.71
CA THR A 219 -18.89 0.97 -19.43
C THR A 219 -20.25 0.82 -18.76
N SER A 220 -20.37 1.11 -17.47
CA SER A 220 -21.61 0.96 -16.68
C SER A 220 -22.29 2.29 -16.44
N THR A 221 -23.59 2.37 -16.71
CA THR A 221 -24.44 3.52 -16.37
C THR A 221 -24.81 3.61 -14.89
N SER A 222 -24.55 2.54 -14.12
CA SER A 222 -24.91 2.43 -12.71
C SER A 222 -23.74 2.72 -11.75
N GLU A 223 -22.51 2.78 -12.27
CA GLU A 223 -21.31 3.05 -11.48
C GLU A 223 -20.95 4.53 -11.49
N ASN A 224 -20.35 5.01 -10.40
CA ASN A 224 -19.87 6.38 -10.32
C ASN A 224 -18.60 6.54 -11.17
N LEU A 225 -18.46 7.70 -11.83
CA LEU A 225 -17.27 8.00 -12.64
C LEU A 225 -16.01 7.95 -11.77
N ARG A 226 -15.08 7.04 -12.09
CA ARG A 226 -13.77 6.94 -11.44
C ARG A 226 -12.67 7.25 -12.45
N THR A 227 -11.80 8.19 -12.08
CA THR A 227 -10.71 8.68 -12.94
C THR A 227 -9.34 8.13 -12.56
N GLU A 228 -9.23 7.47 -11.40
CA GLU A 228 -7.97 6.96 -10.86
C GLU A 228 -7.90 5.45 -10.97
N ASN A 229 -6.84 4.93 -11.58
CA ASN A 229 -6.60 3.50 -11.66
C ASN A 229 -5.94 3.01 -10.35
N THR A 230 -6.76 2.48 -9.44
CA THR A 230 -6.28 1.87 -8.20
C THR A 230 -5.98 0.40 -8.40
N MET A 231 -4.95 -0.14 -7.75
CA MET A 231 -4.71 -1.58 -7.80
C MET A 231 -5.80 -2.36 -7.06
N ARG A 232 -6.09 -3.56 -7.54
CA ARG A 232 -7.07 -4.46 -6.93
C ARG A 232 -6.56 -4.86 -5.54
N LYS A 233 -7.44 -4.98 -4.56
CA LYS A 233 -7.10 -5.59 -3.27
C LYS A 233 -6.73 -7.07 -3.41
N LEU A 234 -5.78 -7.51 -2.61
CA LEU A 234 -5.34 -8.89 -2.58
C LEU A 234 -6.47 -9.81 -2.10
N THR A 235 -6.60 -10.97 -2.75
CA THR A 235 -7.58 -11.99 -2.32
C THR A 235 -7.05 -12.74 -1.10
N GLU A 236 -7.95 -13.30 -0.28
CA GLU A 236 -7.55 -14.14 0.86
C GLU A 236 -6.60 -15.27 0.47
N GLU A 237 -6.85 -15.92 -0.68
CA GLU A 237 -6.00 -17.03 -1.13
C GLU A 237 -4.59 -16.56 -1.50
N GLU A 238 -4.44 -15.37 -2.09
CA GLU A 238 -3.15 -14.76 -2.39
C GLU A 238 -2.42 -14.33 -1.09
N GLU A 239 -3.13 -13.73 -0.13
CA GLU A 239 -2.57 -13.37 1.19
C GLU A 239 -2.07 -14.61 1.96
N LEU A 240 -2.83 -15.70 1.91
CA LEU A 240 -2.42 -16.99 2.47
C LEU A 240 -1.20 -17.55 1.73
N GLN A 241 -1.13 -17.39 0.40
CA GLN A 241 0.01 -17.87 -0.38
C GLN A 241 1.30 -17.13 -0.01
N ASP A 242 1.25 -15.81 0.18
CA ASP A 242 2.41 -15.02 0.63
C ASP A 242 2.91 -15.46 2.02
N LEU A 243 1.96 -15.75 2.92
CA LEU A 243 2.27 -16.28 4.24
C LEU A 243 2.95 -17.66 4.14
N TYR A 244 2.40 -18.55 3.32
CA TYR A 244 2.94 -19.89 3.10
C TYR A 244 4.34 -19.86 2.48
N ASP A 245 4.59 -18.95 1.54
CA ASP A 245 5.91 -18.77 0.93
C ASP A 245 6.94 -18.26 1.93
N THR A 246 6.51 -17.43 2.88
CA THR A 246 7.37 -16.97 4.00
C THR A 246 7.74 -18.13 4.92
N VAL A 247 6.77 -18.96 5.32
CA VAL A 247 7.02 -20.14 6.16
C VAL A 247 7.90 -21.18 5.44
N ARG A 248 7.70 -21.35 4.13
CA ARG A 248 8.55 -22.18 3.25
C ARG A 248 10.00 -21.73 3.25
N LYS A 249 10.25 -20.43 3.11
CA LYS A 249 11.61 -19.86 3.15
C LYS A 249 12.28 -20.11 4.50
N ASN A 250 11.53 -19.98 5.59
CA ASN A 250 12.05 -20.18 6.94
C ASN A 250 12.27 -21.67 7.29
N LYS A 251 11.73 -22.61 6.49
CA LYS A 251 11.75 -24.07 6.75
C LYS A 251 11.31 -24.39 8.19
N ALA A 252 10.40 -23.59 8.72
CA ALA A 252 9.91 -23.77 10.07
C ALA A 252 9.03 -25.01 10.12
N LYS A 253 9.06 -25.72 11.24
CA LYS A 253 8.19 -26.87 11.55
C LYS A 253 7.22 -26.51 12.65
N GLY A 254 6.02 -27.11 12.61
CA GLY A 254 5.02 -27.00 13.67
C GLY A 254 5.09 -28.19 14.63
N TYR A 255 4.69 -27.97 15.89
CA TYR A 255 4.61 -29.04 16.90
C TYR A 255 3.28 -28.96 17.64
N VAL A 256 2.57 -30.10 17.68
CA VAL A 256 1.27 -30.24 18.35
C VAL A 256 1.29 -31.48 19.24
N ARG A 257 0.69 -31.39 20.42
CA ARG A 257 0.44 -32.52 21.30
C ARG A 257 -1.04 -32.81 21.43
N PHE A 258 -1.37 -34.06 21.21
CA PHE A 258 -2.68 -34.62 21.48
C PHE A 258 -2.67 -35.23 22.87
N ILE A 259 -3.62 -34.79 23.69
CA ILE A 259 -3.90 -35.42 24.97
C ILE A 259 -5.13 -36.29 24.75
N THR A 260 -4.92 -37.60 24.70
CA THR A 260 -5.98 -38.58 24.49
C THR A 260 -6.23 -39.38 25.76
N THR A 261 -7.36 -40.08 25.83
CA THR A 261 -7.66 -41.02 26.92
C THR A 261 -6.64 -42.16 27.02
N GLY A 262 -6.00 -42.53 25.90
CA GLY A 262 -4.96 -43.56 25.86
C GLY A 262 -3.56 -43.07 26.19
N GLY A 263 -3.34 -41.75 26.28
CA GLY A 263 -2.02 -41.14 26.52
C GLY A 263 -1.75 -39.95 25.61
N MET A 264 -0.49 -39.51 25.59
CA MET A 264 -0.08 -38.33 24.84
C MET A 264 0.59 -38.71 23.52
N LEU A 265 0.22 -38.03 22.43
CA LEU A 265 0.89 -38.15 21.13
C LEU A 265 1.49 -36.80 20.76
N ASN A 266 2.80 -36.76 20.48
CA ASN A 266 3.48 -35.57 19.98
C ASN A 266 3.64 -35.69 18.47
N ILE A 267 3.18 -34.69 17.72
CA ILE A 267 3.15 -34.65 16.27
C ILE A 267 4.02 -33.49 15.80
N GLU A 268 4.94 -33.79 14.89
CA GLU A 268 5.69 -32.83 14.10
C GLU A 268 4.95 -32.58 12.78
N LEU A 269 4.79 -31.31 12.40
CA LEU A 269 4.09 -30.87 11.20
C LEU A 269 5.07 -30.32 10.17
N HIS A 270 4.93 -30.77 8.92
CA HIS A 270 5.73 -30.34 7.77
C HIS A 270 5.16 -29.07 7.12
N THR A 271 5.19 -27.97 7.90
CA THR A 271 4.64 -26.66 7.52
C THR A 271 5.36 -26.00 6.34
N ASP A 272 6.59 -26.41 6.05
CA ASP A 272 7.36 -26.01 4.89
C ASP A 272 6.87 -26.66 3.59
N ILE A 273 6.56 -27.96 3.62
CA ILE A 273 6.20 -28.70 2.41
C ILE A 273 4.72 -28.50 2.08
N VAL A 274 3.84 -28.73 3.07
CA VAL A 274 2.38 -28.71 2.93
C VAL A 274 1.75 -27.65 3.83
N PRO A 275 1.97 -26.36 3.51
CA PRO A 275 1.59 -25.25 4.38
C PRO A 275 0.07 -25.11 4.51
N ARG A 276 -0.71 -25.33 3.45
CA ARG A 276 -2.18 -25.17 3.51
C ARG A 276 -2.81 -26.22 4.41
N THR A 277 -2.33 -27.46 4.30
CA THR A 277 -2.83 -28.58 5.10
C THR A 277 -2.50 -28.40 6.58
N THR A 278 -1.27 -27.97 6.88
CA THR A 278 -0.82 -27.73 8.25
C THR A 278 -1.45 -26.48 8.88
N ASP A 279 -1.65 -25.39 8.12
CA ASP A 279 -2.37 -24.20 8.60
C ASP A 279 -3.82 -24.56 8.98
N ASN A 280 -4.52 -25.32 8.13
CA ASN A 280 -5.84 -25.84 8.44
C ASN A 280 -5.87 -26.59 9.78
N PHE A 281 -4.95 -27.53 9.96
CA PHE A 281 -4.87 -28.34 11.17
C PHE A 281 -4.55 -27.49 12.41
N LEU A 282 -3.58 -26.56 12.32
CA LEU A 282 -3.21 -25.68 13.43
C LEU A 282 -4.37 -24.74 13.82
N ARG A 283 -5.07 -24.15 12.84
CA ARG A 283 -6.26 -23.31 13.11
C ARG A 283 -7.36 -24.09 13.84
N LEU A 284 -7.60 -25.34 13.46
CA LEU A 284 -8.59 -26.18 14.11
C LEU A 284 -8.18 -26.54 15.54
N CYS A 285 -6.91 -26.83 15.77
CA CYS A 285 -6.37 -27.03 17.12
C CYS A 285 -6.54 -25.79 18.00
N GLU A 286 -6.23 -24.59 17.49
CA GLU A 286 -6.34 -23.35 18.25
C GLU A 286 -7.78 -22.92 18.55
N ARG A 287 -8.72 -23.33 17.69
CA ARG A 287 -10.16 -23.14 17.92
C ARG A 287 -10.76 -24.22 18.81
N ASN A 288 -9.94 -25.12 19.38
CA ASN A 288 -10.39 -26.26 20.19
C ASN A 288 -11.42 -27.14 19.45
N TYR A 289 -11.34 -27.21 18.12
CA TYR A 289 -12.30 -27.94 17.29
C TYR A 289 -12.23 -29.46 17.50
N TYR A 290 -11.04 -29.93 17.87
CA TYR A 290 -10.76 -31.35 18.11
C TYR A 290 -10.98 -31.78 19.56
N ASP A 291 -11.36 -30.87 20.45
CA ASP A 291 -11.60 -31.18 21.85
C ASP A 291 -12.81 -32.11 21.99
N ASN A 292 -12.64 -33.13 22.83
CA ASN A 292 -13.60 -34.20 23.06
C ASN A 292 -14.03 -35.00 21.82
N THR A 293 -13.28 -34.94 20.72
CA THR A 293 -13.57 -35.73 19.51
C THR A 293 -13.09 -37.17 19.64
N ILE A 294 -13.78 -38.11 18.97
CA ILE A 294 -13.45 -39.54 19.05
C ILE A 294 -12.67 -40.00 17.81
N PHE A 295 -11.85 -41.03 17.99
CA PHE A 295 -11.35 -41.83 16.87
C PHE A 295 -12.42 -42.86 16.49
N HIS A 296 -13.19 -42.56 15.46
CA HIS A 296 -14.36 -43.35 15.08
C HIS A 296 -14.01 -44.59 14.25
N ARG A 297 -12.79 -44.67 13.71
CA ARG A 297 -12.35 -45.79 12.87
C ARG A 297 -10.91 -46.20 13.18
N LEU A 298 -10.71 -47.49 13.44
CA LEU A 298 -9.42 -48.13 13.70
C LEU A 298 -9.36 -49.41 12.86
N ILE A 299 -8.37 -49.51 11.98
CA ILE A 299 -8.11 -50.72 11.20
C ILE A 299 -6.72 -51.22 11.56
N LYS A 300 -6.67 -52.44 12.10
CA LYS A 300 -5.41 -53.10 12.51
C LYS A 300 -4.43 -53.14 11.34
N ASN A 301 -3.17 -52.81 11.63
CA ASN A 301 -2.06 -52.75 10.68
C ASN A 301 -2.28 -51.82 9.49
N PHE A 302 -3.18 -50.86 9.62
CA PHE A 302 -3.50 -49.92 8.56
C PHE A 302 -3.52 -48.48 9.09
N MET A 303 -4.61 -48.03 9.69
CA MET A 303 -4.74 -46.65 10.16
C MET A 303 -5.72 -46.46 11.32
N LEU A 304 -5.52 -45.37 12.05
CA LEU A 304 -6.42 -44.81 13.06
C LEU A 304 -6.94 -43.46 12.56
N GLN A 305 -8.25 -43.34 12.32
CA GLN A 305 -8.89 -42.15 11.76
C GLN A 305 -9.73 -41.41 12.80
N GLY A 306 -9.63 -40.07 12.79
CA GLY A 306 -10.31 -39.16 13.71
C GLY A 306 -10.54 -37.78 13.10
N GLY A 307 -10.83 -36.80 13.94
CA GLY A 307 -11.04 -35.42 13.52
C GLY A 307 -12.44 -35.09 12.98
N ASP A 308 -13.44 -35.92 13.29
CA ASP A 308 -14.86 -35.63 13.05
C ASP A 308 -15.56 -35.30 14.38
N PRO A 309 -16.02 -34.05 14.60
CA PRO A 309 -16.76 -33.68 15.81
C PRO A 309 -18.09 -34.40 15.96
N THR A 310 -18.70 -34.84 14.86
CA THR A 310 -19.97 -35.59 14.92
C THR A 310 -19.76 -37.06 15.30
N GLY A 311 -18.54 -37.57 15.19
CA GLY A 311 -18.20 -38.98 15.42
C GLY A 311 -18.83 -39.97 14.43
N THR A 312 -19.47 -39.48 13.36
CA THR A 312 -20.15 -40.32 12.35
C THR A 312 -19.23 -40.84 11.26
N GLY A 313 -18.08 -40.18 11.06
CA GLY A 313 -17.11 -40.44 9.99
C GLY A 313 -17.41 -39.70 8.69
N LYS A 314 -18.55 -38.98 8.59
CA LYS A 314 -18.92 -38.19 7.41
C LYS A 314 -18.88 -36.68 7.65
N GLY A 315 -18.71 -36.26 8.90
CA GLY A 315 -18.71 -34.86 9.28
C GLY A 315 -17.35 -34.19 9.09
N GLY A 316 -17.22 -33.01 9.68
CA GLY A 316 -15.99 -32.22 9.63
C GLY A 316 -16.04 -31.08 8.61
N GLN A 317 -15.55 -29.93 9.04
CA GLN A 317 -15.34 -28.73 8.23
C GLN A 317 -13.87 -28.29 8.32
N SER A 318 -13.37 -27.56 7.33
CA SER A 318 -12.03 -26.99 7.38
C SER A 318 -11.97 -25.78 8.32
N GLY A 319 -10.76 -25.40 8.74
CA GLY A 319 -10.49 -24.19 9.51
C GLY A 319 -10.55 -22.90 8.70
N PHE A 320 -10.71 -22.99 7.37
CA PHE A 320 -10.83 -21.84 6.48
C PHE A 320 -12.23 -21.23 6.51
N GLU A 321 -12.35 -20.02 5.99
CA GLU A 321 -13.61 -19.28 5.96
C GLU A 321 -14.69 -20.00 5.15
N GLY A 322 -15.86 -20.16 5.77
CA GLY A 322 -16.99 -20.91 5.21
C GLY A 322 -16.85 -22.44 5.27
N GLY A 323 -15.84 -22.98 5.97
CA GLY A 323 -15.68 -24.42 6.18
C GLY A 323 -15.49 -25.23 4.89
N ARG A 324 -15.05 -24.56 3.81
CA ARG A 324 -14.94 -25.11 2.45
C ARG A 324 -13.83 -26.16 2.36
N ALA A 325 -14.02 -27.15 1.49
CA ALA A 325 -12.95 -28.11 1.23
C ALA A 325 -11.75 -27.45 0.54
N PHE A 326 -10.54 -27.96 0.77
CA PHE A 326 -9.33 -27.41 0.20
C PHE A 326 -8.52 -28.42 -0.62
N LYS A 327 -7.64 -27.88 -1.47
CA LYS A 327 -6.81 -28.64 -2.42
C LYS A 327 -5.88 -29.64 -1.72
N ASP A 328 -5.58 -30.74 -2.39
CA ASP A 328 -4.55 -31.67 -1.94
C ASP A 328 -3.15 -31.09 -2.16
N GLU A 329 -2.23 -31.43 -1.26
CA GLU A 329 -0.82 -31.08 -1.35
C GLU A 329 0.02 -32.36 -1.27
N TYR A 330 0.69 -32.69 -2.38
CA TYR A 330 1.53 -33.87 -2.50
C TYR A 330 2.98 -33.47 -2.71
N ASP A 331 3.90 -34.21 -2.07
CA ASP A 331 5.33 -34.05 -2.25
C ASP A 331 6.00 -35.43 -2.23
N SER A 332 6.98 -35.66 -3.11
CA SER A 332 7.66 -36.95 -3.22
C SER A 332 8.49 -37.32 -1.98
N ARG A 333 8.85 -36.34 -1.14
CA ARG A 333 9.55 -36.57 0.13
C ARG A 333 8.63 -37.09 1.22
N LEU A 334 7.32 -36.89 1.08
CA LEU A 334 6.32 -37.25 2.07
C LEU A 334 5.53 -38.46 1.58
N MET A 335 6.01 -39.64 1.96
CA MET A 335 5.37 -40.92 1.65
C MET A 335 4.88 -41.60 2.93
N HIS A 336 3.90 -42.50 2.82
CA HIS A 336 3.36 -43.28 3.94
C HIS A 336 4.30 -44.44 4.29
N GLN A 337 5.54 -44.11 4.66
CA GLN A 337 6.58 -45.07 5.07
C GLN A 337 6.69 -45.12 6.60
N GLY A 338 6.47 -46.30 7.16
CA GLY A 338 6.53 -46.57 8.58
C GLY A 338 5.25 -46.21 9.35
N PRO A 339 5.15 -46.61 10.62
CA PRO A 339 4.08 -46.19 11.51
C PRO A 339 4.23 -44.72 11.92
N GLY A 340 3.11 -44.07 12.23
CA GLY A 340 3.06 -42.73 12.79
C GLY A 340 3.06 -41.61 11.74
N VAL A 341 2.89 -41.89 10.46
CA VAL A 341 2.65 -40.84 9.44
C VAL A 341 1.22 -40.32 9.58
N VAL A 342 1.05 -38.99 9.60
CA VAL A 342 -0.23 -38.30 9.76
C VAL A 342 -0.64 -37.66 8.42
N SER A 343 -1.86 -38.00 7.98
CA SER A 343 -2.37 -37.61 6.66
C SER A 343 -3.84 -37.21 6.71
N MET A 344 -4.28 -36.39 5.74
CA MET A 344 -5.67 -35.95 5.64
C MET A 344 -6.58 -37.03 5.05
N ALA A 345 -7.75 -37.22 5.65
CA ALA A 345 -8.82 -38.02 5.06
C ALA A 345 -9.59 -37.16 4.04
N ASN A 346 -9.91 -37.76 2.89
CA ASN A 346 -10.65 -37.11 1.80
C ASN A 346 -11.68 -38.07 1.18
N ASN A 347 -12.63 -37.51 0.43
CA ASN A 347 -13.64 -38.26 -0.32
C ASN A 347 -13.41 -38.17 -1.84
N GLY A 348 -12.17 -37.94 -2.25
CA GLY A 348 -11.77 -37.63 -3.62
C GLY A 348 -10.80 -36.46 -3.70
N LYS A 349 -10.34 -36.16 -4.92
CA LYS A 349 -9.35 -35.10 -5.17
C LYS A 349 -9.84 -33.74 -4.68
N ASN A 350 -8.99 -33.02 -3.96
CA ASN A 350 -9.23 -31.66 -3.45
C ASN A 350 -10.44 -31.54 -2.50
N THR A 351 -10.74 -32.58 -1.73
CA THR A 351 -11.88 -32.60 -0.79
C THR A 351 -11.47 -32.64 0.68
N ASN A 352 -10.29 -32.12 1.02
CA ASN A 352 -9.80 -32.13 2.40
C ASN A 352 -10.63 -31.22 3.30
N ARG A 353 -10.91 -31.67 4.53
CA ARG A 353 -11.68 -30.95 5.56
C ARG A 353 -10.93 -30.93 6.90
N SER A 354 -11.49 -31.51 7.96
CA SER A 354 -10.84 -31.63 9.29
C SER A 354 -10.43 -33.05 9.66
N GLN A 355 -10.96 -34.06 8.98
CA GLN A 355 -10.65 -35.45 9.29
C GLN A 355 -9.22 -35.78 8.89
N PHE A 356 -8.53 -36.52 9.76
CA PHE A 356 -7.18 -37.00 9.53
C PHE A 356 -7.05 -38.45 10.01
N PHE A 357 -5.99 -39.11 9.57
CA PHE A 357 -5.65 -40.44 10.05
C PHE A 357 -4.15 -40.54 10.34
N VAL A 358 -3.84 -41.43 11.27
CA VAL A 358 -2.48 -41.81 11.66
C VAL A 358 -2.25 -43.24 11.18
N SER A 359 -1.22 -43.45 10.38
CA SER A 359 -0.83 -44.78 9.91
C SER A 359 -0.27 -45.63 11.05
N LEU A 360 -0.69 -46.89 11.13
CA LEU A 360 -0.15 -47.89 12.06
C LEU A 360 0.92 -48.78 11.41
N LYS A 361 0.98 -48.76 10.07
CA LYS A 361 1.96 -49.47 9.24
C LYS A 361 2.23 -48.66 7.97
N SER A 362 3.31 -48.98 7.25
CA SER A 362 3.58 -48.43 5.92
C SER A 362 2.42 -48.72 4.95
N CYS A 363 1.89 -47.67 4.31
CA CYS A 363 0.70 -47.74 3.45
C CYS A 363 0.95 -47.07 2.08
N GLN A 364 1.84 -47.65 1.27
CA GLN A 364 2.26 -47.06 -0.02
C GLN A 364 1.11 -46.85 -1.03
N HIS A 365 0.01 -47.59 -0.91
CA HIS A 365 -1.15 -47.44 -1.81
C HIS A 365 -1.95 -46.15 -1.60
N LEU A 366 -1.67 -45.41 -0.50
CA LEU A 366 -2.25 -44.11 -0.18
C LEU A 366 -1.37 -42.93 -0.65
N ASP A 367 -0.16 -43.21 -1.12
CA ASP A 367 0.74 -42.20 -1.65
C ASP A 367 0.11 -41.49 -2.85
N MET A 368 0.29 -40.17 -2.94
CA MET A 368 -0.30 -39.30 -3.97
C MET A 368 -1.84 -39.29 -4.01
N LYS A 369 -2.52 -39.87 -3.01
CA LYS A 369 -3.99 -39.80 -2.85
C LYS A 369 -4.41 -39.03 -1.60
N HIS A 370 -3.61 -39.10 -0.54
CA HIS A 370 -3.83 -38.38 0.70
C HIS A 370 -2.65 -37.44 0.97
N SER A 371 -2.95 -36.23 1.42
CA SER A 371 -1.94 -35.22 1.75
C SER A 371 -1.30 -35.59 3.08
N VAL A 372 -0.03 -36.00 3.05
CA VAL A 372 0.77 -36.25 4.25
C VAL A 372 1.24 -34.91 4.79
N PHE A 373 0.99 -34.63 6.08
CA PHE A 373 1.31 -33.33 6.65
C PHE A 373 2.06 -33.34 7.97
N GLY A 374 2.22 -34.51 8.58
CA GLY A 374 3.00 -34.64 9.79
C GLY A 374 3.43 -36.05 10.10
N ARG A 375 4.19 -36.18 11.18
CA ARG A 375 4.66 -37.45 11.71
C ARG A 375 4.63 -37.43 13.23
N VAL A 376 4.23 -38.54 13.83
CA VAL A 376 4.28 -38.78 15.27
C VAL A 376 5.75 -38.96 15.67
N VAL A 377 6.23 -38.06 16.52
CA VAL A 377 7.60 -38.05 17.07
C VAL A 377 7.64 -38.60 18.50
N GLY A 378 6.51 -38.58 19.22
CA GLY A 378 6.41 -39.13 20.57
C GLY A 378 5.08 -39.83 20.80
N GLY A 379 5.10 -40.93 21.55
CA GLY A 379 3.92 -41.75 21.81
C GLY A 379 3.68 -42.89 20.80
N LEU A 380 4.71 -43.33 20.08
CA LEU A 380 4.63 -44.49 19.17
C LEU A 380 4.18 -45.77 19.91
N GLN A 381 4.59 -45.95 21.16
CA GLN A 381 4.16 -47.08 22.01
C GLN A 381 2.63 -47.11 22.18
N LEU A 382 1.98 -45.95 22.27
CA LEU A 382 0.53 -45.88 22.32
C LEU A 382 -0.08 -46.39 21.02
N LEU A 383 0.45 -46.00 19.86
CA LEU A 383 -0.04 -46.49 18.56
C LEU A 383 0.10 -48.01 18.44
N GLU A 384 1.18 -48.60 18.96
CA GLU A 384 1.37 -50.05 19.00
C GLU A 384 0.32 -50.74 19.87
N VAL A 385 0.03 -50.20 21.06
CA VAL A 385 -1.03 -50.71 21.95
C VAL A 385 -2.40 -50.60 21.28
N LEU A 386 -2.69 -49.47 20.64
CA LEU A 386 -3.96 -49.25 19.92
C LEU A 386 -4.12 -50.21 18.74
N ASN A 387 -3.03 -50.59 18.08
CA ASN A 387 -3.06 -51.56 16.99
C ASN A 387 -3.54 -52.96 17.44
N GLY A 388 -3.37 -53.30 18.71
CA GLY A 388 -3.83 -54.56 19.29
C GLY A 388 -5.32 -54.59 19.66
N TRP A 389 -6.01 -53.45 19.69
CA TRP A 389 -7.38 -53.36 20.21
C TRP A 389 -8.40 -54.01 19.29
N GLU A 390 -9.44 -54.59 19.89
CA GLU A 390 -10.58 -55.13 19.15
C GLU A 390 -11.48 -54.02 18.61
N THR A 391 -12.04 -54.29 17.44
CA THR A 391 -12.86 -53.36 16.65
C THR A 391 -14.17 -54.05 16.28
N ASP A 392 -15.24 -53.28 16.26
CA ASP A 392 -16.58 -53.73 15.83
C ASP A 392 -16.65 -53.90 14.29
N SER A 393 -17.75 -54.45 13.80
CA SER A 393 -18.06 -54.67 12.37
C SER A 393 -18.03 -53.39 11.52
N LYS A 394 -18.09 -52.20 12.15
CA LYS A 394 -17.96 -50.88 11.48
C LYS A 394 -16.56 -50.27 11.63
N ASP A 395 -15.55 -51.09 11.93
CA ASP A 395 -14.17 -50.66 12.23
C ASP A 395 -14.08 -49.70 13.43
N LYS A 396 -15.11 -49.62 14.29
CA LYS A 396 -15.14 -48.74 15.45
C LYS A 396 -14.47 -49.45 16.64
N PRO A 397 -13.52 -48.81 17.36
CA PRO A 397 -12.91 -49.42 18.55
C PRO A 397 -13.94 -49.79 19.62
N THR A 398 -13.81 -50.97 20.24
CA THR A 398 -14.66 -51.38 21.37
C THR A 398 -14.47 -50.46 22.58
N LYS A 399 -13.23 -50.04 22.82
CA LYS A 399 -12.89 -49.02 23.82
C LYS A 399 -12.78 -47.66 23.14
N GLU A 400 -13.58 -46.71 23.58
CA GLU A 400 -13.59 -45.37 22.99
C GLU A 400 -12.28 -44.62 23.28
N ILE A 401 -11.63 -44.17 22.21
CA ILE A 401 -10.46 -43.29 22.29
C ILE A 401 -10.93 -41.89 21.98
N ARG A 402 -10.79 -41.00 22.95
CA ARG A 402 -11.17 -39.60 22.82
C ARG A 402 -9.94 -38.73 22.86
N LEU A 403 -9.88 -37.77 21.95
CA LEU A 403 -8.97 -36.64 21.99
C LEU A 403 -9.56 -35.62 22.96
N ILE A 404 -8.98 -35.52 24.15
CA ILE A 404 -9.49 -34.66 25.23
C ILE A 404 -9.23 -33.21 24.86
N ARG A 405 -7.98 -32.89 24.52
CA ARG A 405 -7.56 -31.55 24.09
C ARG A 405 -6.35 -31.59 23.17
N THR A 406 -6.17 -30.51 22.41
CA THR A 406 -4.97 -30.28 21.59
C THR A 406 -4.14 -29.11 22.10
N GLU A 407 -2.85 -29.33 22.32
CA GLU A 407 -1.89 -28.29 22.72
C GLU A 407 -0.95 -27.97 21.57
N VAL A 408 -0.91 -26.71 21.13
CA VAL A 408 0.01 -26.25 20.07
C VAL A 408 1.26 -25.66 20.73
N PHE A 409 2.42 -26.30 20.55
CA PHE A 409 3.68 -25.82 21.10
C PHE A 409 4.34 -24.77 20.23
N LYS A 410 4.31 -24.98 18.91
CA LYS A 410 4.93 -24.08 17.94
C LYS A 410 4.03 -23.92 16.74
N ASN A 411 3.59 -22.69 16.49
CA ASN A 411 2.84 -22.31 15.31
C ASN A 411 3.65 -21.34 14.44
N PRO A 412 4.29 -21.82 13.35
CA PRO A 412 5.10 -20.96 12.50
C PRO A 412 4.29 -19.93 11.71
N PHE A 413 2.99 -20.16 11.47
CA PHE A 413 2.14 -19.20 10.77
C PHE A 413 1.83 -17.97 11.63
N LYS A 414 1.61 -18.16 12.93
CA LYS A 414 1.44 -17.04 13.88
C LYS A 414 2.71 -16.21 14.02
N GLU A 415 3.87 -16.87 14.09
CA GLU A 415 5.17 -16.20 14.14
C GLU A 415 5.38 -15.34 12.87
N ALA A 416 5.08 -15.90 11.69
CA ALA A 416 5.20 -15.19 10.42
C ALA A 416 4.20 -14.02 10.29
N LEU A 417 2.96 -14.19 10.74
CA LEU A 417 1.96 -13.11 10.79
C LEU A 417 2.40 -11.98 11.74
N ALA A 418 2.91 -12.34 12.92
CA ALA A 418 3.41 -11.37 13.89
C ALA A 418 4.64 -10.61 13.36
N GLU A 419 5.53 -11.29 12.63
CA GLU A 419 6.67 -10.65 11.96
C GLU A 419 6.23 -9.72 10.82
N ALA A 420 5.21 -10.11 10.06
CA ALA A 420 4.63 -9.27 9.01
C ALA A 420 3.88 -8.04 9.55
N ALA A 421 3.34 -8.12 10.77
CA ALA A 421 2.63 -7.03 11.44
C ALA A 421 3.58 -6.02 12.11
N LYS A 422 4.84 -6.39 12.39
CA LYS A 422 5.81 -5.43 12.91
C LYS A 422 6.04 -4.34 11.85
N PRO A 423 5.98 -3.04 12.23
CA PRO A 423 6.30 -1.96 11.30
C PRO A 423 7.73 -2.20 10.83
N LYS A 424 7.90 -2.43 9.52
CA LYS A 424 9.22 -2.40 8.93
C LYS A 424 9.66 -0.95 8.96
N ASP A 425 10.79 -0.66 9.60
CA ASP A 425 11.41 0.65 9.51
C ASP A 425 11.64 0.94 8.01
N GLU A 426 10.76 1.75 7.43
CA GLU A 426 10.94 2.28 6.10
C GLU A 426 12.21 3.10 6.16
N LYS A 427 13.32 2.52 5.67
CA LYS A 427 14.48 3.33 5.32
C LYS A 427 13.95 4.36 4.34
N VAL A 428 13.88 5.62 4.76
CA VAL A 428 13.47 6.74 3.91
C VAL A 428 14.39 6.70 2.69
N ILE A 429 13.87 6.24 1.57
CA ILE A 429 14.61 6.24 0.31
C ILE A 429 14.46 7.66 -0.22
N ASP A 430 15.51 8.46 -0.12
CA ASP A 430 15.54 9.79 -0.72
C ASP A 430 15.22 9.68 -2.22
N PRO A 431 14.11 10.28 -2.70
CA PRO A 431 13.67 10.13 -4.09
C PRO A 431 14.65 10.75 -5.10
N VAL A 432 15.55 11.63 -4.63
CA VAL A 432 16.63 12.22 -5.43
C VAL A 432 17.79 11.24 -5.62
N ALA A 433 18.05 10.35 -4.64
CA ALA A 433 19.13 9.37 -4.74
C ALA A 433 18.80 8.25 -5.74
N THR A 434 17.53 7.86 -5.85
CA THR A 434 17.07 6.79 -6.75
C THR A 434 16.99 7.15 -8.24
N TRP A 435 16.99 8.45 -8.59
CA TRP A 435 17.07 8.90 -9.98
C TRP A 435 18.48 8.74 -10.57
N PHE A 436 19.52 8.89 -9.73
CA PHE A 436 20.93 8.80 -10.15
C PHE A 436 21.59 7.46 -9.85
N SER A 437 21.03 6.65 -8.95
CA SER A 437 21.47 5.28 -8.74
C SER A 437 20.72 4.36 -9.71
N ASN A 438 21.41 3.94 -10.77
CA ASN A 438 20.93 3.01 -11.78
C ASN A 438 20.11 1.82 -11.21
N ARG A 439 19.16 1.37 -12.04
CA ARG A 439 18.48 0.06 -11.99
C ARG A 439 19.33 -0.97 -11.23
N ARG A 440 18.76 -1.63 -10.23
CA ARG A 440 19.36 -2.81 -9.58
C ARG A 440 19.88 -3.75 -10.67
N ASP A 441 21.18 -3.73 -10.86
CA ASP A 441 21.88 -4.61 -11.76
C ASP A 441 21.87 -6.00 -11.08
N PRO A 442 21.26 -7.04 -11.64
CA PRO A 442 21.20 -8.36 -11.01
C PRO A 442 22.59 -9.03 -10.89
N MET A 443 23.65 -8.34 -11.33
CA MET A 443 25.04 -8.82 -11.33
C MET A 443 25.84 -8.49 -10.05
N VAL A 444 25.24 -7.80 -9.06
CA VAL A 444 25.93 -7.35 -7.83
C VAL A 444 26.22 -8.50 -6.84
N GLU A 445 25.63 -9.69 -7.02
CA GLU A 445 25.84 -10.85 -6.13
C GLU A 445 27.08 -11.73 -6.46
N HIS A 446 27.98 -11.31 -7.34
CA HIS A 446 29.23 -12.05 -7.56
C HIS A 446 30.31 -11.71 -6.53
N LYS A 447 30.65 -12.69 -5.70
CA LYS A 447 31.57 -12.63 -4.54
C LYS A 447 33.02 -12.18 -4.84
N ASN A 448 33.39 -11.92 -6.09
CA ASN A 448 34.79 -11.74 -6.54
C ASN A 448 35.07 -10.42 -7.28
N ARG A 449 34.34 -9.32 -7.04
CA ARG A 449 34.76 -8.00 -7.53
C ARG A 449 34.73 -6.93 -6.45
N THR A 450 35.90 -6.43 -6.09
CA THR A 450 36.12 -5.18 -5.35
C THR A 450 36.01 -4.00 -6.32
N SER A 451 34.92 -3.24 -6.27
CA SER A 451 34.73 -2.00 -7.03
C SER A 451 35.47 -0.83 -6.37
N GLY A 452 36.80 -0.86 -6.39
CA GLY A 452 37.63 0.22 -5.85
C GLY A 452 38.34 1.00 -6.93
N THR A 453 37.68 1.93 -7.65
CA THR A 453 38.46 2.93 -8.43
C THR A 453 37.77 4.24 -8.80
N VAL A 454 36.44 4.35 -8.83
CA VAL A 454 35.82 5.56 -9.45
C VAL A 454 35.39 6.64 -8.44
N GLY A 455 35.38 6.34 -7.13
CA GLY A 455 34.96 7.30 -6.10
C GLY A 455 36.07 8.10 -5.41
N LYS A 456 37.36 7.74 -5.59
CA LYS A 456 38.46 8.33 -4.79
C LYS A 456 38.86 9.75 -5.18
N TYR A 457 38.60 10.16 -6.42
CA TYR A 457 39.07 11.44 -6.95
C TYR A 457 38.11 12.62 -6.72
N LEU A 458 36.90 12.36 -6.18
CA LEU A 458 35.90 13.42 -5.98
C LEU A 458 36.05 14.13 -4.62
N GLU A 459 36.45 13.40 -3.57
CA GLU A 459 36.73 13.98 -2.25
C GLU A 459 38.03 14.80 -2.24
N GLU A 460 38.98 14.46 -3.11
CA GLU A 460 40.29 15.10 -3.19
C GLU A 460 40.25 16.52 -3.81
N ALA A 461 39.24 16.78 -4.65
CA ALA A 461 39.04 18.02 -5.40
C ALA A 461 38.23 19.11 -4.66
N LEU A 462 37.75 18.83 -3.45
CA LEU A 462 37.02 19.82 -2.65
C LEU A 462 38.00 20.76 -1.93
N PRO A 463 37.86 22.08 -2.07
CA PRO A 463 38.73 23.05 -1.39
C PRO A 463 38.50 23.00 0.12
N LEU A 464 39.58 22.89 0.89
CA LEU A 464 39.55 22.93 2.36
C LEU A 464 39.21 24.33 2.87
N MET A 465 38.43 24.39 3.94
CA MET A 465 38.16 25.64 4.65
C MET A 465 39.44 26.18 5.33
N PRO A 466 39.57 27.51 5.53
CA PRO A 466 40.76 28.11 6.10
C PRO A 466 40.97 27.63 7.55
N GLY A 467 42.03 26.85 7.80
CA GLY A 467 42.44 26.42 9.14
C GLY A 467 42.58 24.91 9.35
N GLU A 468 42.10 24.07 8.42
CA GLU A 468 42.29 22.62 8.49
C GLU A 468 43.54 22.16 7.73
N LYS A 469 44.40 21.38 8.39
CA LYS A 469 45.57 20.72 7.77
C LYS A 469 45.28 19.22 7.60
N ARG A 470 45.54 18.68 6.40
CA ARG A 470 45.47 17.24 6.13
C ARG A 470 46.52 16.49 6.96
N LYS A 471 46.18 15.30 7.48
CA LYS A 471 47.11 14.49 8.28
C LYS A 471 48.06 13.72 7.36
N ALA A 472 49.28 13.47 7.85
CA ALA A 472 50.38 12.88 7.07
C ALA A 472 50.15 11.44 6.54
N LYS A 473 49.04 10.78 6.89
CA LYS A 473 48.68 9.44 6.40
C LYS A 473 47.99 9.46 5.03
N ASP A 474 47.64 10.64 4.53
CA ASP A 474 46.82 10.82 3.33
C ASP A 474 47.61 11.41 2.14
N LEU A 475 48.95 11.32 2.16
CA LEU A 475 49.82 11.77 1.06
C LEU A 475 50.37 10.56 0.27
N PRO A 476 50.47 10.64 -1.07
CA PRO A 476 50.94 9.54 -1.91
C PRO A 476 52.43 9.24 -1.69
N ALA A 477 52.79 7.96 -1.86
CA ALA A 477 54.08 7.39 -1.48
C ALA A 477 55.32 7.87 -2.30
N GLU A 478 55.14 8.69 -3.33
CA GLU A 478 56.23 9.19 -4.18
C GLU A 478 56.97 10.42 -3.63
N GLU A 479 56.51 11.03 -2.54
CA GLU A 479 57.24 12.13 -1.87
C GLU A 479 58.05 11.71 -0.62
N VAL A 480 58.04 10.42 -0.26
CA VAL A 480 58.78 9.91 0.93
C VAL A 480 60.25 9.64 0.62
N GLU A 481 60.66 9.58 -0.65
CA GLU A 481 62.05 9.31 -1.05
C GLU A 481 62.97 10.55 -1.03
N TYR A 482 62.45 11.77 -0.87
CA TYR A 482 63.29 12.98 -0.79
C TYR A 482 63.90 13.26 0.59
N ALA A 483 63.69 12.37 1.57
CA ALA A 483 64.24 12.56 2.91
C ALA A 483 65.54 11.78 3.20
N ASN A 484 65.96 10.80 2.38
CA ASN A 484 67.08 9.93 2.74
C ASN A 484 67.92 9.41 1.55
N VAL A 485 68.65 10.26 0.83
CA VAL A 485 69.85 9.79 0.09
C VAL A 485 70.94 10.87 0.01
N THR A 486 72.09 10.59 0.62
CA THR A 486 73.36 11.31 0.48
C THR A 486 73.92 11.26 -0.95
N GLN A 487 74.46 12.39 -1.43
CA GLN A 487 75.08 12.59 -2.74
C GLN A 487 76.08 11.49 -3.15
N LYS A 488 75.97 10.97 -4.38
CA LYS A 488 77.11 10.66 -5.26
C LYS A 488 76.72 10.79 -6.74
N SER A 489 77.64 11.38 -7.50
CA SER A 489 77.56 11.79 -8.91
C SER A 489 77.65 10.65 -9.93
N LYS A 490 76.98 10.78 -11.10
CA LYS A 490 77.58 10.88 -12.46
C LYS A 490 76.52 10.72 -13.58
N LYS A 491 76.58 11.65 -14.55
CA LYS A 491 76.49 11.57 -16.04
C LYS A 491 75.50 10.56 -16.67
N VAL A 492 74.76 10.78 -17.77
CA VAL A 492 74.48 11.84 -18.80
C VAL A 492 73.90 11.05 -20.02
N ARG A 493 72.93 11.64 -20.75
CA ARG A 493 72.50 11.33 -22.16
C ARG A 493 71.78 9.99 -22.39
N THR A 494 70.80 9.83 -23.29
CA THR A 494 70.07 10.69 -24.26
C THR A 494 68.96 9.83 -24.89
N SER A 495 67.90 10.51 -25.35
CA SER A 495 67.16 10.24 -26.60
C SER A 495 66.52 8.86 -26.80
N PHE A 496 65.20 8.85 -26.97
CA PHE A 496 64.61 8.02 -28.02
C PHE A 496 63.44 8.74 -28.71
N ASP A 497 63.41 8.58 -30.02
CA ASP A 497 62.85 9.44 -31.06
C ASP A 497 61.56 8.84 -31.65
N PHE A 498 60.65 9.71 -32.09
CA PHE A 498 59.23 9.48 -32.42
C PHE A 498 58.99 9.19 -33.91
N SER A 499 59.79 8.34 -34.54
CA SER A 499 59.72 8.13 -36.00
C SER A 499 59.08 6.81 -36.46
N LYS A 500 58.41 6.05 -35.59
CA LYS A 500 57.57 4.91 -35.99
C LYS A 500 56.42 4.64 -35.02
N TRP A 501 55.33 5.42 -35.09
CA TRP A 501 53.98 4.83 -35.17
C TRP A 501 52.91 5.82 -35.60
#